data_AF-A0A453NAT6-F1
#
_entry.id   AF-A0A453NAT6-F1
#
_cell.length_a   1.000
_cell.length_b   1.000
_cell.length_c   1.000
_cell.angle_alpha   90.00
_cell.angle_beta   90.00
_cell.angle_gamma   90.00
#
_symmetry.space_group_name_H-M   'P 1'
#
loop_
_entity.id
_entity.type
_entity.pdbx_description
1 polymer ?
#
loop_
_entity_poly.entity_id
_entity_poly.type
_entity_poly.pdbx_seq_one_letter_code
_entity_poly.pdbx_strand_id
1 'polypeptide(L)'
;LASPPAPSANRIRGRPSVHPAMSPPENPNGGAAAAAPSEPAPPAKPSSSKGKKKDDKKDDDLSEEDLALKEQLELYVVRAQDVDPGVQRLALESMRQEIRSATSSMTSVPKPLKFLRPHYGTLKSYYETMPESELKKYMADILSVLALTMSAEGERESLRYRLLGSEGDIGSWGHEYVRNLAGEIAQEFQKRQGDDMPIDELMELVQQIVSFHMKHNAEPEAVDLLMERLKTLIC
;
A
#
# COMPACT_ATOMS: atom_id res chain seq x y z
N LEU A 1 35.54 38.35 -44.62
CA LEU A 1 35.92 39.74 -44.25
C LEU A 1 34.70 40.62 -44.56
N ALA A 2 34.14 41.41 -43.64
CA ALA A 2 34.46 41.59 -42.22
C ALA A 2 33.18 41.88 -41.41
N SER A 3 33.22 41.73 -40.08
CA SER A 3 32.09 42.02 -39.19
C SER A 3 32.06 43.50 -38.76
N PRO A 4 30.88 44.10 -38.52
CA PRO A 4 30.78 45.41 -37.87
C PRO A 4 31.13 45.34 -36.36
N PRO A 5 31.55 46.45 -35.73
CA PRO A 5 32.16 46.44 -34.39
C PRO A 5 31.17 46.71 -33.24
N ALA A 6 31.59 46.38 -32.02
CA ALA A 6 30.93 46.78 -30.77
C ALA A 6 31.57 48.06 -30.17
N PRO A 7 30.80 48.93 -29.50
CA PRO A 7 31.32 50.01 -28.66
C PRO A 7 31.77 49.50 -27.28
N SER A 8 32.71 50.20 -26.64
CA SER A 8 33.29 49.79 -25.35
C SER A 8 33.19 50.85 -24.25
N ALA A 9 33.10 50.37 -23.02
CA ALA A 9 33.48 51.01 -21.75
C ALA A 9 32.76 52.30 -21.28
N ASN A 10 32.26 52.24 -20.04
CA ASN A 10 32.86 53.06 -18.97
C ASN A 10 32.81 52.31 -17.61
N ARG A 11 33.60 52.75 -16.60
CA ARG A 11 33.91 51.97 -15.39
C ARG A 11 34.21 52.83 -14.15
N ILE A 12 33.29 52.88 -13.19
CA ILE A 12 33.50 53.41 -11.82
C ILE A 12 32.79 52.42 -10.86
N ARG A 13 33.49 51.52 -10.16
CA ARG A 13 34.28 51.68 -8.91
C ARG A 13 33.44 52.02 -7.66
N GLY A 14 33.16 51.01 -6.83
CA GLY A 14 32.65 51.12 -5.46
C GLY A 14 32.84 49.79 -4.71
N ARG A 15 33.43 49.82 -3.51
CA ARG A 15 33.83 48.68 -2.63
C ARG A 15 33.56 49.13 -1.16
N PRO A 16 33.59 48.28 -0.11
CA PRO A 16 33.48 46.81 -0.01
C PRO A 16 32.40 46.36 1.03
N SER A 17 32.42 45.08 1.41
CA SER A 17 31.63 44.44 2.48
C SER A 17 32.01 44.83 3.93
N VAL A 18 31.12 44.54 4.89
CA VAL A 18 31.46 43.95 6.22
C VAL A 18 30.24 43.30 6.91
N HIS A 19 30.43 42.12 7.52
CA HIS A 19 29.72 41.68 8.74
C HIS A 19 30.55 42.13 9.97
N PRO A 20 29.96 42.29 11.18
CA PRO A 20 30.08 41.22 12.20
C PRO A 20 28.82 41.09 13.10
N ALA A 21 28.97 40.61 14.35
CA ALA A 21 27.89 40.11 15.22
C ALA A 21 28.02 40.50 16.72
N MET A 22 27.10 39.98 17.55
CA MET A 22 27.02 39.96 19.03
C MET A 22 26.47 41.20 19.79
N SER A 23 26.03 40.93 21.03
CA SER A 23 25.17 41.72 21.95
C SER A 23 25.91 42.06 23.27
N PRO A 24 25.29 42.67 24.32
CA PRO A 24 23.99 43.37 24.46
C PRO A 24 24.27 44.90 24.66
N PRO A 25 23.97 45.67 25.76
CA PRO A 25 23.12 45.54 26.97
C PRO A 25 21.70 46.13 26.71
N GLU A 26 20.88 46.74 27.59
CA GLU A 26 20.89 47.13 29.02
C GLU A 26 19.45 47.23 29.60
N ASN A 27 19.23 47.66 30.85
CA ASN A 27 17.91 47.66 31.52
C ASN A 27 17.79 48.66 32.71
N PRO A 28 16.69 49.42 32.83
CA PRO A 28 16.19 49.89 34.12
C PRO A 28 14.66 49.73 34.31
N ASN A 29 14.04 49.62 35.48
CA ASN A 29 14.37 49.28 36.89
C ASN A 29 13.11 49.68 37.72
N GLY A 30 12.91 49.07 38.89
CA GLY A 30 11.78 49.28 39.81
C GLY A 30 10.87 48.04 39.84
N GLY A 31 10.59 47.39 40.96
CA GLY A 31 10.79 47.70 42.38
C GLY A 31 9.50 47.30 43.14
N ALA A 32 9.51 46.70 44.33
CA ALA A 32 10.61 46.33 45.23
C ALA A 32 10.17 45.24 46.25
N ALA A 33 11.14 44.56 46.88
CA ALA A 33 11.07 43.83 48.17
C ALA A 33 10.07 42.62 48.29
N ALA A 34 10.25 41.61 49.16
CA ALA A 34 11.25 41.37 50.21
C ALA A 34 11.48 39.86 50.49
N ALA A 35 12.55 39.56 51.26
CA ALA A 35 12.76 38.37 52.10
C ALA A 35 12.93 36.95 51.48
N ALA A 36 14.00 36.28 51.92
CA ALA A 36 14.23 34.82 51.86
C ALA A 36 14.01 34.24 53.30
N PRO A 37 14.25 32.94 53.67
CA PRO A 37 15.31 32.03 53.18
C PRO A 37 14.97 30.51 53.11
N SER A 38 16.02 29.71 52.84
CA SER A 38 16.24 28.30 53.23
C SER A 38 15.97 27.17 52.20
N GLU A 39 17.01 26.37 51.98
CA GLU A 39 17.05 25.08 51.26
C GLU A 39 16.71 23.90 52.21
N PRO A 40 16.36 22.69 51.74
CA PRO A 40 17.39 21.70 51.34
C PRO A 40 17.01 20.73 50.19
N ALA A 41 17.92 19.78 49.89
CA ALA A 41 17.96 18.91 48.71
C ALA A 41 17.27 17.50 48.90
N PRO A 42 17.34 16.54 47.93
CA PRO A 42 16.30 15.51 47.67
C PRO A 42 16.50 14.13 48.36
N PRO A 43 15.54 13.18 48.20
CA PRO A 43 15.80 12.01 47.33
C PRO A 43 14.58 11.57 46.46
N ALA A 44 14.56 10.32 45.94
CA ALA A 44 13.80 9.93 44.74
C ALA A 44 12.89 8.68 44.82
N LYS A 45 11.96 8.57 43.85
CA LYS A 45 11.11 7.40 43.47
C LYS A 45 9.99 6.99 44.49
N PRO A 46 8.99 6.18 44.07
CA PRO A 46 8.23 6.22 42.81
C PRO A 46 6.70 6.21 43.05
N SER A 47 5.88 6.47 42.03
CA SER A 47 4.43 6.19 42.06
C SER A 47 3.93 5.64 40.71
N SER A 48 2.90 4.80 40.76
CA SER A 48 2.49 3.92 39.67
C SER A 48 1.06 4.17 39.19
N SER A 49 0.71 3.54 38.06
CA SER A 49 -0.65 3.25 37.60
C SER A 49 -1.59 4.42 37.25
N LYS A 50 -1.73 4.68 35.95
CA LYS A 50 -3.05 4.56 35.31
C LYS A 50 -2.90 4.17 33.83
N GLY A 51 -3.30 2.93 33.51
CA GLY A 51 -3.21 2.41 32.14
C GLY A 51 -4.33 2.90 31.24
N LYS A 52 -4.11 2.86 29.92
CA LYS A 52 -5.15 3.07 28.91
C LYS A 52 -4.94 2.16 27.69
N LYS A 53 -4.98 0.85 27.92
CA LYS A 53 -5.21 -0.13 26.83
C LYS A 53 -6.57 0.22 26.21
N LYS A 54 -6.61 0.58 24.92
CA LYS A 54 -7.88 0.81 24.20
C LYS A 54 -7.73 0.61 22.69
N ASP A 55 -7.26 -0.58 22.30
CA ASP A 55 -7.31 -1.07 20.91
C ASP A 55 -7.68 -2.57 20.92
N ASP A 56 -8.66 -2.90 21.76
CA ASP A 56 -8.90 -4.26 22.27
C ASP A 56 -10.35 -4.43 22.76
N LYS A 57 -11.27 -3.65 22.16
CA LYS A 57 -12.71 -3.67 22.50
C LYS A 57 -13.56 -3.21 21.32
N LYS A 58 -13.46 -3.96 20.23
CA LYS A 58 -14.35 -3.85 19.06
C LYS A 58 -14.67 -5.19 18.36
N ASP A 59 -14.22 -6.33 18.93
CA ASP A 59 -14.64 -7.69 18.53
C ASP A 59 -15.90 -8.17 19.30
N ASP A 60 -16.23 -7.54 20.44
CA ASP A 60 -17.39 -7.82 21.33
C ASP A 60 -18.79 -7.58 20.67
N ASP A 61 -18.84 -7.31 19.36
CA ASP A 61 -20.04 -6.95 18.58
C ASP A 61 -20.03 -7.62 17.18
N LEU A 62 -19.31 -8.74 17.04
CA LEU A 62 -19.47 -9.66 15.91
C LEU A 62 -20.70 -10.55 16.15
N SER A 63 -21.48 -10.83 15.12
CA SER A 63 -22.52 -11.87 15.21
C SER A 63 -21.89 -13.26 15.37
N GLU A 64 -22.65 -14.23 15.87
CA GLU A 64 -22.22 -15.64 15.95
C GLU A 64 -21.80 -16.19 14.57
N GLU A 65 -22.49 -15.76 13.51
CA GLU A 65 -22.16 -16.00 12.10
C GLU A 65 -20.81 -15.37 11.67
N ASP A 66 -20.54 -14.13 12.07
CA ASP A 66 -19.27 -13.44 11.75
C ASP A 66 -18.08 -14.03 12.53
N LEU A 67 -18.31 -14.46 13.77
CA LEU A 67 -17.31 -15.16 14.57
C LEU A 67 -16.99 -16.53 13.96
N ALA A 68 -18.00 -17.31 13.57
CA ALA A 68 -17.80 -18.58 12.89
C ALA A 68 -17.05 -18.42 11.55
N LEU A 69 -17.38 -17.38 10.76
CA LEU A 69 -16.65 -17.06 9.53
C LEU A 69 -15.19 -16.67 9.79
N LYS A 70 -14.92 -15.91 10.85
CA LYS A 70 -13.55 -15.57 11.30
C LYS A 70 -12.77 -16.84 11.67
N GLU A 71 -13.31 -17.69 12.54
CA GLU A 71 -12.70 -18.95 12.97
C GLU A 71 -12.45 -19.93 11.79
N GLN A 72 -13.39 -20.01 10.83
CA GLN A 72 -13.25 -20.83 9.63
C GLN A 72 -12.12 -20.32 8.72
N LEU A 73 -11.97 -19.00 8.54
CA LEU A 73 -10.88 -18.41 7.77
C LEU A 73 -9.52 -18.56 8.47
N GLU A 74 -9.46 -18.38 9.80
CA GLU A 74 -8.27 -18.65 10.61
C GLU A 74 -7.85 -20.13 10.50
N LEU A 75 -8.81 -21.07 10.53
CA LEU A 75 -8.57 -22.50 10.29
C LEU A 75 -8.02 -22.77 8.89
N TYR A 76 -8.55 -22.11 7.84
CA TYR A 76 -7.98 -22.24 6.50
C TYR A 76 -6.57 -21.66 6.40
N VAL A 77 -6.23 -20.58 7.11
CA VAL A 77 -4.85 -20.05 7.18
C VAL A 77 -3.89 -21.07 7.81
N VAL A 78 -4.32 -21.79 8.85
CA VAL A 78 -3.53 -22.86 9.46
C VAL A 78 -3.39 -24.05 8.50
N ARG A 79 -4.49 -24.49 7.87
CA ARG A 79 -4.48 -25.65 6.95
C ARG A 79 -3.80 -25.39 5.61
N ALA A 80 -3.72 -24.13 5.16
CA ALA A 80 -2.91 -23.73 4.01
C ALA A 80 -1.38 -23.85 4.29
N GLN A 81 -0.98 -24.10 5.53
CA GLN A 81 0.40 -24.34 5.96
C GLN A 81 0.65 -25.78 6.44
N ASP A 82 -0.33 -26.68 6.23
CA ASP A 82 -0.22 -28.10 6.60
C ASP A 82 0.83 -28.82 5.73
N VAL A 83 1.32 -29.97 6.21
CA VAL A 83 2.38 -30.76 5.54
C VAL A 83 1.80 -31.65 4.44
N ASP A 84 0.51 -32.01 4.52
CA ASP A 84 -0.18 -32.73 3.45
C ASP A 84 -0.61 -31.78 2.31
N PRO A 85 -0.14 -31.97 1.07
CA PRO A 85 -0.59 -31.20 -0.08
C PRO A 85 -2.10 -31.33 -0.37
N GLY A 86 -2.75 -32.41 0.04
CA GLY A 86 -4.20 -32.59 -0.10
C GLY A 86 -4.99 -31.61 0.76
N VAL A 87 -4.71 -31.59 2.07
CA VAL A 87 -5.25 -30.63 3.05
C VAL A 87 -4.90 -29.19 2.67
N GLN A 88 -3.64 -28.92 2.29
CA GLN A 88 -3.21 -27.59 1.83
C GLN A 88 -4.00 -27.13 0.61
N ARG A 89 -4.16 -27.99 -0.41
CA ARG A 89 -4.96 -27.66 -1.60
C ARG A 89 -6.39 -27.31 -1.22
N LEU A 90 -7.05 -28.16 -0.42
CA LEU A 90 -8.44 -27.97 -0.05
C LEU A 90 -8.64 -26.64 0.71
N ALA A 91 -7.75 -26.32 1.66
CA ALA A 91 -7.80 -25.07 2.41
C ALA A 91 -7.63 -23.84 1.52
N LEU A 92 -6.68 -23.86 0.58
CA LEU A 92 -6.48 -22.80 -0.41
C LEU A 92 -7.69 -22.65 -1.35
N GLU A 93 -8.24 -23.76 -1.83
CA GLU A 93 -9.37 -23.78 -2.78
C GLU A 93 -10.67 -23.29 -2.11
N SER A 94 -10.95 -23.69 -0.87
CA SER A 94 -12.04 -23.13 -0.05
C SER A 94 -11.83 -21.65 0.28
N MET A 95 -10.63 -21.22 0.68
CA MET A 95 -10.37 -19.82 0.98
C MET A 95 -10.55 -18.92 -0.27
N ARG A 96 -10.10 -19.38 -1.45
CA ARG A 96 -10.37 -18.69 -2.74
C ARG A 96 -11.87 -18.60 -3.01
N GLN A 97 -12.64 -19.65 -2.73
CA GLN A 97 -14.10 -19.64 -2.92
C GLN A 97 -14.81 -18.65 -1.99
N GLU A 98 -14.49 -18.63 -0.69
CA GLU A 98 -15.11 -17.70 0.27
C GLU A 98 -14.80 -16.23 -0.05
N ILE A 99 -13.54 -15.93 -0.38
CA ILE A 99 -13.14 -14.58 -0.80
C ILE A 99 -13.91 -14.16 -2.06
N ARG A 100 -13.93 -15.00 -3.12
CA ARG A 100 -14.64 -14.69 -4.38
C ARG A 100 -16.14 -14.49 -4.18
N SER A 101 -16.76 -15.33 -3.34
CA SER A 101 -18.17 -15.20 -2.98
C SER A 101 -18.44 -13.80 -2.40
N ALA A 102 -17.63 -13.39 -1.42
CA ALA A 102 -17.81 -12.12 -0.74
C ALA A 102 -17.37 -10.88 -1.57
N THR A 103 -16.35 -10.98 -2.43
CA THR A 103 -15.90 -9.88 -3.32
C THR A 103 -16.77 -9.70 -4.57
N SER A 104 -17.57 -10.70 -4.94
CA SER A 104 -18.57 -10.55 -6.01
C SER A 104 -19.70 -9.57 -5.67
N SER A 105 -19.93 -9.30 -4.37
CA SER A 105 -20.98 -8.42 -3.88
C SER A 105 -20.53 -6.96 -3.83
N MET A 106 -21.34 -6.04 -4.37
CA MET A 106 -21.14 -4.57 -4.31
C MET A 106 -21.30 -4.01 -2.87
N THR A 107 -20.39 -4.36 -1.97
CA THR A 107 -20.38 -3.97 -0.55
C THR A 107 -19.00 -3.50 -0.11
N SER A 108 -18.95 -2.62 0.89
CA SER A 108 -17.71 -1.93 1.29
C SER A 108 -16.74 -2.82 2.09
N VAL A 109 -15.68 -3.27 1.40
CA VAL A 109 -14.60 -4.14 1.89
C VAL A 109 -15.15 -5.43 2.53
N PRO A 110 -15.30 -6.53 1.77
CA PRO A 110 -15.88 -7.79 2.25
C PRO A 110 -15.33 -8.31 3.58
N LYS A 111 -16.18 -8.94 4.40
CA LYS A 111 -15.80 -9.46 5.74
C LYS A 111 -14.61 -10.43 5.71
N PRO A 112 -14.49 -11.39 4.76
CA PRO A 112 -13.31 -12.24 4.66
C PRO A 112 -12.00 -11.47 4.50
N LEU A 113 -11.99 -10.40 3.70
CA LEU A 113 -10.80 -9.54 3.56
C LEU A 113 -10.46 -8.80 4.87
N LYS A 114 -11.44 -8.52 5.74
CA LYS A 114 -11.22 -7.90 7.07
C LYS A 114 -10.66 -8.91 8.08
N PHE A 115 -11.14 -10.15 8.07
CA PHE A 115 -10.66 -11.19 8.98
C PHE A 115 -9.28 -11.75 8.57
N LEU A 116 -8.95 -11.80 7.28
CA LEU A 116 -7.63 -12.27 6.82
C LEU A 116 -6.50 -11.23 6.98
N ARG A 117 -6.80 -9.96 7.34
CA ARG A 117 -5.80 -8.88 7.50
C ARG A 117 -4.63 -9.24 8.43
N PRO A 118 -4.85 -9.76 9.65
CA PRO A 118 -3.75 -10.09 10.56
C PRO A 118 -2.85 -11.21 10.02
N HIS A 119 -3.37 -12.02 9.10
CA HIS A 119 -2.71 -13.19 8.54
C HIS A 119 -1.94 -12.90 7.26
N TYR A 120 -2.11 -11.73 6.63
CA TYR A 120 -1.44 -11.39 5.37
C TYR A 120 0.09 -11.54 5.45
N GLY A 121 0.71 -11.02 6.52
CA GLY A 121 2.15 -11.17 6.75
C GLY A 121 2.60 -12.62 6.93
N THR A 122 1.78 -13.46 7.55
CA THR A 122 2.04 -14.90 7.74
C THR A 122 1.95 -15.65 6.41
N LEU A 123 0.89 -15.42 5.63
CA LEU A 123 0.70 -16.02 4.31
C LEU A 123 1.81 -15.61 3.34
N LYS A 124 2.21 -14.33 3.34
CA LYS A 124 3.34 -13.79 2.56
C LYS A 124 4.67 -14.44 2.95
N SER A 125 4.95 -14.54 4.25
CA SER A 125 6.15 -15.23 4.77
C SER A 125 6.18 -16.71 4.36
N TYR A 126 5.04 -17.40 4.41
CA TYR A 126 4.95 -18.80 4.01
C TYR A 126 5.13 -18.98 2.50
N TYR A 127 4.52 -18.12 1.67
CA TYR A 127 4.64 -18.14 0.21
C TYR A 127 6.10 -18.09 -0.27
N GLU A 128 6.97 -17.31 0.38
CA GLU A 128 8.40 -17.25 0.07
C GLU A 128 9.12 -18.60 0.30
N THR A 129 8.64 -19.42 1.26
CA THR A 129 9.16 -20.77 1.53
C THR A 129 8.60 -21.86 0.62
N MET A 130 7.50 -21.60 -0.09
CA MET A 130 6.85 -22.62 -0.93
C MET A 130 7.69 -22.96 -2.18
N PRO A 131 7.85 -24.23 -2.55
CA PRO A 131 8.41 -24.63 -3.84
C PRO A 131 7.46 -24.26 -4.99
N GLU A 132 8.02 -24.08 -6.18
CA GLU A 132 7.23 -23.68 -7.35
C GLU A 132 6.22 -24.76 -7.73
N SER A 133 4.93 -24.40 -7.74
CA SER A 133 3.83 -25.37 -7.72
C SER A 133 2.47 -24.71 -7.91
N GLU A 134 1.46 -25.49 -8.33
CA GLU A 134 0.07 -25.02 -8.43
C GLU A 134 -0.49 -24.50 -7.09
N LEU A 135 -0.01 -25.04 -5.95
CA LEU A 135 -0.40 -24.57 -4.63
C LEU A 135 0.21 -23.18 -4.31
N LYS A 136 1.44 -22.94 -4.77
CA LYS A 136 2.06 -21.61 -4.70
C LYS A 136 1.31 -20.59 -5.55
N LYS A 137 0.89 -20.94 -6.76
CA LYS A 137 0.02 -20.10 -7.61
C LYS A 137 -1.31 -19.77 -6.95
N TYR A 138 -1.95 -20.74 -6.29
CA TYR A 138 -3.20 -20.50 -5.55
C TYR A 138 -2.99 -19.60 -4.32
N MET A 139 -1.84 -19.70 -3.65
CA MET A 139 -1.46 -18.78 -2.57
C MET A 139 -1.20 -17.36 -3.10
N ALA A 140 -0.53 -17.22 -4.24
CA ALA A 140 -0.34 -15.93 -4.90
C ALA A 140 -1.68 -15.27 -5.29
N ASP A 141 -2.66 -16.01 -5.83
CA ASP A 141 -4.00 -15.46 -6.10
C ASP A 141 -4.69 -14.92 -4.83
N ILE A 142 -4.52 -15.58 -3.69
CA ILE A 142 -5.06 -15.10 -2.41
C ILE A 142 -4.32 -13.82 -1.99
N LEU A 143 -2.98 -13.81 -2.07
CA LEU A 143 -2.17 -12.65 -1.72
C LEU A 143 -2.45 -11.44 -2.63
N SER A 144 -2.72 -11.63 -3.93
CA SER A 144 -3.07 -10.52 -4.83
C SER A 144 -4.40 -9.86 -4.48
N VAL A 145 -5.35 -10.62 -3.95
CA VAL A 145 -6.69 -10.12 -3.59
C VAL A 145 -6.71 -9.54 -2.17
N LEU A 146 -5.88 -10.06 -1.26
CA LEU A 146 -5.64 -9.43 0.05
C LEU A 146 -4.89 -8.09 -0.10
N ALA A 147 -3.93 -8.02 -1.03
CA ALA A 147 -3.15 -6.82 -1.34
C ALA A 147 -4.03 -5.59 -1.66
N LEU A 148 -5.22 -5.78 -2.27
CA LEU A 148 -6.22 -4.74 -2.54
C LEU A 148 -6.49 -3.79 -1.36
N THR A 149 -6.33 -4.27 -0.12
CA THR A 149 -6.53 -3.43 1.07
C THR A 149 -5.39 -3.51 2.08
N MET A 150 -4.30 -4.19 1.75
CA MET A 150 -3.17 -4.52 2.63
C MET A 150 -1.78 -4.15 2.07
N SER A 151 -1.64 -3.97 0.76
CA SER A 151 -0.44 -3.39 0.16
C SER A 151 -0.23 -1.98 0.71
N ALA A 152 1.03 -1.58 0.94
CA ALA A 152 1.32 -0.15 1.04
C ALA A 152 1.05 0.52 -0.32
N GLU A 153 0.60 1.77 -0.32
CA GLU A 153 0.31 2.52 -1.54
C GLU A 153 1.58 2.63 -2.41
N GLY A 154 1.52 2.13 -3.65
CA GLY A 154 2.61 2.16 -4.62
C GLY A 154 3.49 0.89 -4.70
N GLU A 155 3.39 -0.05 -3.75
CA GLU A 155 4.14 -1.32 -3.80
C GLU A 155 3.65 -2.29 -4.89
N ARG A 156 2.43 -2.12 -5.40
CA ARG A 156 1.82 -2.93 -6.49
C ARG A 156 1.84 -4.43 -6.21
N GLU A 157 1.58 -4.81 -4.95
CA GLU A 157 1.58 -6.22 -4.56
C GLU A 157 0.48 -7.01 -5.29
N SER A 158 -0.68 -6.41 -5.59
CA SER A 158 -1.78 -7.08 -6.28
C SER A 158 -1.36 -7.55 -7.67
N LEU A 159 -0.75 -6.67 -8.47
CA LEU A 159 -0.22 -6.99 -9.78
C LEU A 159 0.95 -7.97 -9.70
N ARG A 160 1.87 -7.77 -8.75
CA ARG A 160 3.02 -8.68 -8.57
C ARG A 160 2.57 -10.11 -8.30
N TYR A 161 1.63 -10.32 -7.37
CA TYR A 161 1.12 -11.66 -7.10
C TYR A 161 0.19 -12.17 -8.20
N ARG A 162 -0.53 -11.31 -8.94
CA ARG A 162 -1.30 -11.74 -10.12
C ARG A 162 -0.41 -12.32 -11.24
N LEU A 163 0.76 -11.73 -11.49
CA LEU A 163 1.76 -12.25 -12.44
C LEU A 163 2.41 -13.57 -11.97
N LEU A 164 2.41 -13.83 -10.67
CA LEU A 164 2.91 -15.07 -10.05
C LEU A 164 1.78 -16.05 -9.66
N GLY A 165 0.54 -15.75 -10.07
CA GLY A 165 -0.68 -16.43 -9.66
C GLY A 165 -1.06 -17.60 -10.56
N SER A 166 -2.34 -17.95 -10.56
CA SER A 166 -2.92 -18.76 -11.63
C SER A 166 -3.56 -17.86 -12.69
N GLU A 167 -3.36 -18.18 -13.96
CA GLU A 167 -3.89 -17.46 -15.13
C GLU A 167 -5.43 -17.58 -15.28
N GLY A 168 -6.13 -18.02 -14.24
CA GLY A 168 -7.59 -18.08 -14.19
C GLY A 168 -8.24 -16.70 -14.34
N ASP A 169 -9.52 -16.69 -14.74
CA ASP A 169 -10.27 -15.48 -15.10
C ASP A 169 -10.12 -14.33 -14.07
N ILE A 170 -9.67 -13.17 -14.56
CA ILE A 170 -9.49 -11.95 -13.77
C ILE A 170 -10.82 -11.42 -13.20
N GLY A 171 -11.92 -11.65 -13.91
CA GLY A 171 -13.27 -11.26 -13.49
C GLY A 171 -13.81 -12.06 -12.31
N SER A 172 -13.23 -13.23 -12.07
CA SER A 172 -13.71 -14.19 -11.06
C SER A 172 -13.62 -13.69 -9.61
N TRP A 173 -12.91 -12.59 -9.38
CA TRP A 173 -12.73 -11.89 -8.10
C TRP A 173 -13.61 -10.64 -7.94
N GLY A 174 -14.39 -10.26 -8.94
CA GLY A 174 -15.27 -9.08 -8.91
C GLY A 174 -14.61 -7.77 -9.37
N HIS A 175 -15.47 -6.78 -9.63
CA HIS A 175 -15.09 -5.51 -10.29
C HIS A 175 -13.99 -4.71 -9.57
N GLU A 176 -13.98 -4.70 -8.23
CA GLU A 176 -13.02 -3.89 -7.47
C GLU A 176 -11.58 -4.39 -7.64
N TYR A 177 -11.38 -5.72 -7.73
CA TYR A 177 -10.09 -6.33 -8.04
C TYR A 177 -9.62 -5.94 -9.45
N VAL A 178 -10.52 -5.99 -10.43
CA VAL A 178 -10.24 -5.62 -11.82
C VAL A 178 -9.88 -4.13 -11.94
N ARG A 179 -10.61 -3.24 -11.24
CA ARG A 179 -10.33 -1.80 -11.19
C ARG A 179 -8.98 -1.49 -10.55
N ASN A 180 -8.66 -2.12 -9.42
CA ASN A 180 -7.36 -1.92 -8.78
C ASN A 180 -6.20 -2.39 -9.67
N LEU A 181 -6.31 -3.59 -10.26
CA LEU A 181 -5.30 -4.08 -11.20
C LEU A 181 -5.13 -3.16 -12.41
N ALA A 182 -6.22 -2.61 -12.97
CA ALA A 182 -6.13 -1.66 -14.08
C ALA A 182 -5.21 -0.46 -13.76
N GLY A 183 -5.36 0.11 -12.55
CA GLY A 183 -4.52 1.21 -12.05
C GLY A 183 -3.09 0.79 -11.72
N GLU A 184 -2.87 -0.35 -11.07
CA GLU A 184 -1.52 -0.86 -10.79
C GLU A 184 -0.75 -1.15 -12.09
N ILE A 185 -1.42 -1.72 -13.11
CA ILE A 185 -0.83 -1.99 -14.42
C ILE A 185 -0.55 -0.69 -15.18
N ALA A 186 -1.29 0.40 -14.95
CA ALA A 186 -0.99 1.71 -15.57
C ALA A 186 0.34 2.27 -15.07
N GLN A 187 0.53 2.27 -13.74
CA GLN A 187 1.77 2.72 -13.09
C GLN A 187 2.96 1.82 -13.44
N GLU A 188 2.77 0.50 -13.48
CA GLU A 188 3.83 -0.45 -13.81
C GLU A 188 4.26 -0.34 -15.28
N PHE A 189 3.33 -0.12 -16.21
CA PHE A 189 3.63 0.07 -17.63
C PHE A 189 4.43 1.35 -17.87
N GLN A 190 4.03 2.47 -17.27
CA GLN A 190 4.80 3.73 -17.33
C GLN A 190 6.24 3.55 -16.85
N LYS A 191 6.43 2.77 -15.79
CA LYS A 191 7.77 2.42 -15.29
C LYS A 191 8.53 1.53 -16.29
N ARG A 192 7.97 0.38 -16.69
CA ARG A 192 8.65 -0.56 -17.61
C ARG A 192 9.01 0.07 -18.95
N GLN A 193 8.17 0.97 -19.47
CA GLN A 193 8.45 1.71 -20.71
C GLN A 193 9.60 2.71 -20.56
N GLY A 194 9.76 3.35 -19.39
CA GLY A 194 10.91 4.21 -19.09
C GLY A 194 12.22 3.45 -18.87
N ASP A 195 12.13 2.20 -18.40
CA ASP A 195 13.26 1.31 -18.10
C ASP A 195 13.60 0.33 -19.27
N ASP A 196 12.92 0.43 -20.44
CA ASP A 196 13.01 -0.49 -21.60
C ASP A 196 12.83 -1.98 -21.24
N MET A 197 11.88 -2.27 -20.34
CA MET A 197 11.53 -3.61 -19.85
C MET A 197 10.32 -4.22 -20.60
N PRO A 198 10.23 -5.56 -20.70
CA PRO A 198 9.14 -6.23 -21.42
C PRO A 198 7.75 -5.94 -20.81
N ILE A 199 6.80 -5.64 -21.70
CA ILE A 199 5.42 -5.23 -21.36
C ILE A 199 4.36 -6.26 -21.78
N ASP A 200 4.74 -7.36 -22.43
CA ASP A 200 3.81 -8.31 -23.05
C ASP A 200 2.83 -8.92 -22.04
N GLU A 201 3.34 -9.36 -20.87
CA GLU A 201 2.53 -9.85 -19.73
C GLU A 201 1.46 -8.83 -19.30
N LEU A 202 1.82 -7.54 -19.32
CA LEU A 202 0.92 -6.45 -18.94
C LEU A 202 -0.13 -6.20 -20.02
N MET A 203 0.23 -6.37 -21.29
CA MET A 203 -0.69 -6.24 -22.43
C MET A 203 -1.71 -7.39 -22.45
N GLU A 204 -1.31 -8.61 -22.12
CA GLU A 204 -2.25 -9.73 -21.94
C GLU A 204 -3.23 -9.48 -20.79
N LEU A 205 -2.75 -9.00 -19.63
CA LEU A 205 -3.63 -8.60 -18.53
C LEU A 205 -4.58 -7.45 -18.92
N VAL A 206 -4.10 -6.42 -19.62
CA VAL A 206 -4.96 -5.34 -20.14
C VAL A 206 -6.03 -5.90 -21.09
N GLN A 207 -5.68 -6.85 -21.97
CA GLN A 207 -6.63 -7.48 -22.88
C GLN A 207 -7.70 -8.30 -22.12
N GLN A 208 -7.33 -8.99 -21.03
CA GLN A 208 -8.29 -9.65 -20.13
C GLN A 208 -9.23 -8.62 -19.45
N ILE A 209 -8.68 -7.53 -18.92
CA ILE A 209 -9.44 -6.46 -18.24
C ILE A 209 -10.43 -5.78 -19.19
N VAL A 210 -10.00 -5.42 -20.40
CA VAL A 210 -10.87 -4.83 -21.42
C VAL A 210 -11.98 -5.82 -21.82
N SER A 211 -11.66 -7.09 -21.99
CA SER A 211 -12.65 -8.15 -22.27
C SER A 211 -13.68 -8.31 -21.13
N PHE A 212 -13.23 -8.21 -19.87
CA PHE A 212 -14.12 -8.24 -18.71
C PHE A 212 -15.04 -7.01 -18.66
N HIS A 213 -14.48 -5.81 -18.74
CA HIS A 213 -15.24 -4.56 -18.65
C HIS A 213 -16.33 -4.46 -19.74
N MET A 214 -15.99 -4.78 -20.99
CA MET A 214 -16.96 -4.80 -22.10
C MET A 214 -18.11 -5.79 -21.86
N LYS A 215 -17.84 -6.98 -21.29
CA LYS A 215 -18.89 -7.98 -20.95
C LYS A 215 -19.82 -7.54 -19.82
N HIS A 216 -19.40 -6.60 -18.98
CA HIS A 216 -20.15 -6.14 -17.80
C HIS A 216 -20.65 -4.69 -17.94
N ASN A 217 -20.71 -4.16 -19.16
CA ASN A 217 -21.18 -2.80 -19.48
C ASN A 217 -20.33 -1.66 -18.87
N ALA A 218 -19.09 -1.95 -18.45
CA ALA A 218 -18.10 -0.96 -18.01
C ALA A 218 -17.26 -0.44 -19.20
N GLU A 219 -17.95 -0.15 -20.31
CA GLU A 219 -17.34 0.33 -21.55
C GLU A 219 -16.54 1.63 -21.35
N PRO A 220 -16.97 2.61 -20.52
CA PRO A 220 -16.17 3.80 -20.22
C PRO A 220 -14.83 3.46 -19.57
N GLU A 221 -14.81 2.59 -18.55
CA GLU A 221 -13.58 2.14 -17.90
C GLU A 221 -12.65 1.35 -18.84
N ALA A 222 -13.22 0.55 -19.75
CA ALA A 222 -12.44 -0.14 -20.79
C ALA A 222 -11.74 0.86 -21.74
N VAL A 223 -12.47 1.91 -22.16
CA VAL A 223 -11.95 2.94 -23.07
C VAL A 223 -10.95 3.86 -22.36
N ASP A 224 -11.19 4.25 -21.11
CA ASP A 224 -10.25 5.11 -20.36
C ASP A 224 -8.92 4.40 -20.09
N LEU A 225 -8.96 3.11 -19.68
CA LEU A 225 -7.77 2.27 -19.55
C LEU A 225 -6.96 2.20 -20.85
N LEU A 226 -7.63 2.04 -22.00
CA LEU A 226 -6.98 2.03 -23.31
C LEU A 226 -6.43 3.41 -23.70
N MET A 227 -7.16 4.49 -23.40
CA MET A 227 -6.69 5.86 -23.63
C MET A 227 -5.47 6.20 -22.77
N GLU A 228 -5.38 5.68 -21.54
CA GLU A 228 -4.20 5.84 -20.69
C GLU A 228 -2.98 5.14 -21.31
N ARG A 229 -3.11 3.92 -21.85
CA ARG A 229 -2.03 3.29 -22.64
C ARG A 229 -1.63 4.13 -23.85
N LEU A 230 -2.60 4.56 -24.65
CA LEU A 230 -2.35 5.26 -25.91
C LEU A 230 -1.68 6.63 -25.68
N LYS A 231 -2.02 7.35 -24.60
CA LYS A 231 -1.30 8.57 -24.19
C LYS A 231 0.17 8.30 -23.91
N THR A 232 0.52 7.19 -23.26
CA THR A 232 1.91 6.83 -22.94
C THR A 232 2.67 6.23 -24.14
N LEU A 233 1.98 5.69 -25.14
CA LEU A 233 2.58 5.17 -26.39
C LEU A 233 2.81 6.24 -27.48
N ILE A 234 2.29 7.45 -27.32
CA ILE A 234 2.29 8.52 -28.34
C ILE A 234 3.13 9.75 -27.92
N CYS A 235 3.48 9.87 -26.63
CA CYS A 235 4.24 10.97 -26.04
C CYS A 235 5.65 10.54 -25.62
#